data_AF-A0A960AXY4-F1
#
_entry.id   AF-A0A960AXY4-F1
#
_cell.length_a   1.000
_cell.length_b   1.000
_cell.length_c   1.000
_cell.angle_alpha   90.00
_cell.angle_beta   90.00
_cell.angle_gamma   90.00
#
_symmetry.space_group_name_H-M   'P 1'
#
loop_
_entity.id
_entity.type
_entity.pdbx_description
1 polymer ?
#
loop_
_entity_poly.entity_id
_entity_poly.type
_entity_poly.pdbx_seq_one_letter_code
_entity_poly.pdbx_strand_id
1 'polypeptide(L)'
;DFKMDQLPLDGRITDLRAFARLGEEGVDLFMVDSTNAEVPGFTTPERDITPVLDRVFRQSQQRIIVACFASHVHRVQQVLDAAVLHGRKVAYVGRSMVRNMGIASDLGYLRVPPGVMVDAKQLADLPPEQQVLVSTGSQGEPLSALSRIAQRNHDFVHIEEGDTVILASSLIPGNESSVYRVINGLSRWGANVVHKGNALVHVSGHASAGELIYCYNIVRPRNVLPVHGEVRHLRANADLARATGVPNVVLAEDGIVVDLIDGQARVAGKVEVGYVFVDGTSVGDITEHSLKDRRILGEEGFISVIVVVDMVSGKVAAGPEIHARGFAEDDSAFDAIKQPIIDAIDAALRDGVDDAHQLQQNIRRVIGRWVSNTHRRRPMIIPVVIEA
;
A
#
# COMPACT_ATOMS: atom_id res chain seq x y z
N ASP A 1 7.01 -9.28 14.77
CA ASP A 1 6.00 -8.29 15.21
C ASP A 1 5.27 -8.80 16.43
N PHE A 2 4.93 -7.91 17.36
CA PHE A 2 4.18 -8.28 18.56
C PHE A 2 3.56 -7.06 19.22
N LYS A 3 2.56 -7.27 20.08
CA LYS A 3 2.12 -6.34 21.14
C LYS A 3 2.03 -7.09 22.47
N MET A 4 1.84 -6.39 23.58
CA MET A 4 1.68 -7.00 24.90
C MET A 4 0.26 -6.80 25.44
N ASP A 5 -0.73 -7.28 24.68
CA ASP A 5 -2.12 -7.27 25.12
C ASP A 5 -2.28 -8.16 26.36
N GLN A 6 -2.63 -7.55 27.48
CA GLN A 6 -2.83 -8.25 28.76
C GLN A 6 -4.23 -8.85 28.91
N LEU A 7 -5.16 -8.48 28.02
CA LEU A 7 -6.53 -8.96 28.04
C LEU A 7 -6.95 -9.42 26.62
N PRO A 8 -6.17 -10.31 25.98
CA PRO A 8 -6.43 -10.75 24.61
C PRO A 8 -7.70 -11.61 24.56
N LEU A 9 -8.39 -11.58 23.42
CA LEU A 9 -9.69 -12.23 23.24
C LEU A 9 -9.61 -13.76 23.30
N ASP A 10 -8.48 -14.34 22.90
CA ASP A 10 -8.22 -15.78 22.90
C ASP A 10 -7.54 -16.26 24.20
N GLY A 11 -7.31 -15.37 25.16
CA GLY A 11 -6.60 -15.66 26.41
C GLY A 11 -5.10 -15.91 26.24
N ARG A 12 -4.53 -15.75 25.03
CA ARG A 12 -3.11 -16.01 24.75
C ARG A 12 -2.32 -14.72 24.93
N ILE A 13 -1.80 -14.53 26.14
CA ILE A 13 -0.90 -13.42 26.43
C ILE A 13 0.49 -13.65 25.83
N THR A 14 1.19 -12.56 25.53
CA THR A 14 2.64 -12.61 25.22
C THR A 14 3.39 -13.22 26.41
N ASP A 15 4.19 -14.27 26.16
CA ASP A 15 4.87 -15.00 27.22
C ASP A 15 6.10 -14.25 27.76
N LEU A 16 5.84 -13.23 28.57
CA LEU A 16 6.89 -12.46 29.24
C LEU A 16 7.69 -13.28 30.26
N ARG A 17 7.16 -14.44 30.69
CA ARG A 17 7.91 -15.35 31.57
C ARG A 17 9.01 -16.04 30.78
N ALA A 18 8.74 -16.46 29.54
CA ALA A 18 9.78 -16.94 28.64
C ALA A 18 10.82 -15.85 28.35
N PHE A 19 10.39 -14.61 28.12
CA PHE A 19 11.32 -13.49 27.90
C PHE A 19 12.23 -13.27 29.12
N ALA A 20 11.68 -13.33 30.34
CA ALA A 20 12.46 -13.21 31.57
C ALA A 20 13.47 -14.36 31.74
N ARG A 21 13.05 -15.62 31.51
CA ARG A 21 13.95 -16.79 31.58
C ARG A 21 15.11 -16.64 30.59
N LEU A 22 14.83 -16.26 29.34
CA LEU A 22 15.86 -16.02 28.34
C LEU A 22 16.79 -14.85 28.74
N GLY A 23 16.23 -13.79 29.33
CA GLY A 23 17.03 -12.68 29.87
C GLY A 23 17.98 -13.11 31.00
N GLU A 24 17.54 -14.03 31.87
CA GLU A 24 18.38 -14.61 32.93
C GLU A 24 19.47 -15.55 32.39
N GLU A 25 19.17 -16.34 31.35
CA GLU A 25 20.15 -17.16 30.63
C GLU A 25 21.19 -16.30 29.89
N GLY A 26 20.79 -15.10 29.47
CA GLY A 26 21.60 -14.12 28.76
C GLY A 26 21.26 -14.08 27.27
N VAL A 27 20.83 -12.92 26.80
CA VAL A 27 20.53 -12.69 25.38
C VAL A 27 21.62 -11.86 24.73
N ASP A 28 22.36 -12.47 23.78
CA ASP A 28 23.41 -11.77 23.05
C ASP A 28 22.83 -10.72 22.10
N LEU A 29 21.80 -11.04 21.30
CA LEU A 29 21.19 -10.12 20.35
C LEU A 29 19.66 -10.20 20.41
N PHE A 30 19.00 -9.05 20.61
CA PHE A 30 17.55 -8.94 20.53
C PHE A 30 17.13 -8.13 19.29
N MET A 31 16.44 -8.79 18.36
CA MET A 31 15.89 -8.18 17.14
C MET A 31 14.42 -7.81 17.37
N VAL A 32 14.10 -6.52 17.35
CA VAL A 32 12.81 -6.03 17.89
C VAL A 32 12.04 -5.23 16.84
N ASP A 33 10.74 -5.52 16.72
CA ASP A 33 9.78 -4.76 15.91
C ASP A 33 9.75 -3.29 16.34
N SER A 34 9.91 -2.40 15.37
CA SER A 34 10.06 -0.95 15.59
C SER A 34 8.81 -0.16 15.18
N THR A 35 7.80 -0.81 14.59
CA THR A 35 6.68 -0.18 13.88
C THR A 35 6.03 0.96 14.66
N ASN A 36 5.80 0.79 15.97
CA ASN A 36 5.17 1.78 16.85
C ASN A 36 6.14 2.39 17.87
N ALA A 37 7.45 2.37 17.64
CA ALA A 37 8.44 2.90 18.58
C ALA A 37 8.30 4.42 18.84
N GLU A 38 7.67 5.16 17.93
CA GLU A 38 7.38 6.59 18.09
C GLU A 38 6.04 6.86 18.82
N VAL A 39 5.23 5.81 19.05
CA VAL A 39 3.93 5.93 19.71
C VAL A 39 4.13 5.80 21.22
N PRO A 40 3.88 6.86 22.02
CA PRO A 40 4.09 6.80 23.46
C PRO A 40 3.06 5.90 24.16
N GLY A 41 3.42 5.43 25.35
CA GLY A 41 2.51 4.67 26.21
C GLY A 41 2.33 3.22 25.78
N PHE A 42 1.13 2.68 25.98
CA PHE A 42 0.79 1.29 25.76
C PHE A 42 -0.30 1.16 24.69
N THR A 43 -0.19 0.12 23.86
CA THR A 43 -1.24 -0.21 22.91
C THR A 43 -2.50 -0.61 23.65
N THR A 44 -3.63 -0.01 23.26
CA THR A 44 -4.93 -0.32 23.84
C THR A 44 -5.30 -1.80 23.63
N PRO A 45 -5.86 -2.49 24.64
CA PRO A 45 -6.32 -3.87 24.51
C PRO A 45 -7.35 -4.07 23.40
N GLU A 46 -7.32 -5.23 22.74
CA GLU A 46 -8.27 -5.56 21.67
C GLU A 46 -9.73 -5.58 22.17
N ARG A 47 -9.93 -5.99 23.42
CA ARG A 47 -11.27 -6.09 24.03
C ARG A 47 -11.98 -4.74 24.17
N ASP A 48 -11.24 -3.63 24.19
CA ASP A 48 -11.81 -2.29 24.35
C ASP A 48 -12.53 -1.82 23.08
N ILE A 49 -12.32 -2.52 21.96
CA ILE A 49 -13.09 -2.34 20.71
C ILE A 49 -14.50 -2.92 20.85
N THR A 50 -14.70 -3.99 21.64
CA THR A 50 -15.98 -4.69 21.73
C THR A 50 -17.14 -3.76 22.15
N PRO A 51 -17.02 -2.90 23.20
CA PRO A 51 -18.09 -1.97 23.56
C PRO A 51 -18.40 -0.93 22.47
N VAL A 52 -17.41 -0.56 21.65
CA VAL A 52 -17.59 0.38 20.54
C VAL A 52 -18.35 -0.30 19.41
N LEU A 53 -17.97 -1.51 19.02
CA LEU A 53 -18.71 -2.31 18.04
C LEU A 53 -20.15 -2.56 18.51
N ASP A 54 -20.35 -2.94 19.77
CA ASP A 54 -21.69 -3.13 20.34
C ASP A 54 -22.57 -1.88 20.21
N ARG A 55 -22.01 -0.71 20.56
CA ARG A 55 -22.71 0.57 20.45
C ARG A 55 -23.09 0.87 19.01
N VAL A 56 -22.16 0.71 18.07
CA VAL A 56 -22.42 0.94 16.65
C VAL A 56 -23.52 0.00 16.16
N PHE A 57 -23.43 -1.31 16.47
CA PHE A 57 -24.43 -2.30 16.08
C PHE A 57 -25.83 -2.00 16.61
N ARG A 58 -25.91 -1.53 17.85
CA ARG A 58 -27.16 -1.13 18.50
C ARG A 58 -27.79 0.11 17.88
N GLN A 59 -26.96 1.08 17.46
CA GLN A 59 -27.42 2.37 16.94
C GLN A 59 -27.80 2.30 15.45
N SER A 60 -27.14 1.45 14.67
CA SER A 60 -27.39 1.32 13.23
C SER A 60 -28.81 0.81 12.95
N GLN A 61 -29.61 1.61 12.25
CA GLN A 61 -30.97 1.23 11.81
C GLN A 61 -30.99 0.61 10.40
N GLN A 62 -29.84 0.58 9.73
CA GLN A 62 -29.64 0.02 8.39
C GLN A 62 -28.55 -1.07 8.45
N ARG A 63 -28.08 -1.51 7.28
CA ARG A 63 -27.01 -2.50 7.19
C ARG A 63 -25.70 -1.98 7.78
N ILE A 64 -24.85 -2.91 8.21
CA ILE A 64 -23.50 -2.60 8.69
C ILE A 64 -22.48 -3.24 7.77
N ILE A 65 -21.49 -2.47 7.33
CA ILE A 65 -20.36 -2.96 6.55
C ILE A 65 -19.09 -2.77 7.40
N VAL A 66 -18.47 -3.85 7.83
CA VAL A 66 -17.22 -3.82 8.58
C VAL A 66 -16.06 -4.16 7.66
N ALA A 67 -15.22 -3.17 7.36
CA ALA A 67 -14.02 -3.36 6.55
C ALA A 67 -12.80 -3.56 7.45
N CYS A 68 -12.12 -4.70 7.32
CA CYS A 68 -10.90 -5.01 8.07
C CYS A 68 -9.93 -5.86 7.24
N PHE A 69 -8.73 -6.08 7.78
CA PHE A 69 -7.78 -7.00 7.18
C PHE A 69 -8.31 -8.44 7.25
N ALA A 70 -8.26 -9.16 6.13
CA ALA A 70 -8.69 -10.56 6.07
C ALA A 70 -7.84 -11.51 6.94
N SER A 71 -6.70 -11.07 7.44
CA SER A 71 -5.86 -11.81 8.40
C SER A 71 -6.24 -11.56 9.86
N HIS A 72 -7.11 -10.58 10.15
CA HIS A 72 -7.43 -10.17 11.51
C HIS A 72 -8.58 -11.01 12.10
N VAL A 73 -8.33 -12.29 12.32
CA VAL A 73 -9.33 -13.28 12.80
C VAL A 73 -10.08 -12.80 14.05
N HIS A 74 -9.36 -12.25 15.04
CA HIS A 74 -9.95 -11.72 16.27
C HIS A 74 -10.98 -10.61 16.04
N ARG A 75 -10.77 -9.73 15.04
CA ARG A 75 -11.74 -8.69 14.72
C ARG A 75 -12.98 -9.29 14.09
N VAL A 76 -12.82 -10.27 13.21
CA VAL A 76 -13.96 -10.96 12.59
C VAL A 76 -14.75 -11.70 13.66
N GLN A 77 -14.11 -12.35 14.64
CA GLN A 77 -14.79 -12.97 15.78
C GLN A 77 -15.65 -11.95 16.54
N GLN A 78 -15.10 -10.79 16.91
CA GLN A 78 -15.87 -9.73 17.58
C GLN A 78 -17.10 -9.29 16.77
N VAL A 79 -16.96 -9.22 15.45
CA VAL A 79 -18.07 -8.86 14.55
C VAL A 79 -19.14 -9.96 14.51
N LEU A 80 -18.74 -11.24 14.46
CA LEU A 80 -19.69 -12.35 14.53
C LEU A 80 -20.44 -12.37 15.86
N ASP A 81 -19.73 -12.17 16.97
CA ASP A 81 -20.31 -12.15 18.31
C ASP A 81 -21.31 -10.98 18.47
N ALA A 82 -20.94 -9.79 17.97
CA ALA A 82 -21.84 -8.64 17.95
C ALA A 82 -23.06 -8.88 17.05
N ALA A 83 -22.88 -9.51 15.88
CA ALA A 83 -24.00 -9.84 14.99
C ALA A 83 -25.00 -10.79 15.68
N VAL A 84 -24.51 -11.83 16.37
CA VAL A 84 -25.36 -12.74 17.15
C VAL A 84 -26.13 -11.98 18.24
N LEU A 85 -25.44 -11.13 19.01
CA LEU A 85 -26.04 -10.36 20.10
C LEU A 85 -27.18 -9.45 19.63
N HIS A 86 -27.04 -8.87 18.44
CA HIS A 86 -28.01 -7.94 17.85
C HIS A 86 -28.95 -8.61 16.84
N GLY A 87 -28.98 -9.94 16.77
CA GLY A 87 -29.91 -10.68 15.91
C GLY A 87 -29.67 -10.48 14.40
N ARG A 88 -28.44 -10.12 14.00
CA ARG A 88 -28.07 -9.89 12.61
C ARG A 88 -27.40 -11.12 11.99
N LYS A 89 -27.48 -11.23 10.67
CA LYS A 89 -26.80 -12.23 9.85
C LYS A 89 -25.58 -11.62 9.16
N VAL A 90 -24.57 -12.44 8.92
CA VAL A 90 -23.27 -12.02 8.40
C VAL A 90 -22.97 -12.70 7.07
N ALA A 91 -22.44 -11.94 6.10
CA ALA A 91 -21.79 -12.50 4.91
C ALA A 91 -20.39 -11.90 4.71
N TYR A 92 -19.48 -12.73 4.19
CA TYR A 92 -18.12 -12.29 3.82
C TYR A 92 -18.10 -11.72 2.40
N VAL A 93 -17.42 -10.59 2.23
CA VAL A 93 -17.24 -9.92 0.94
C VAL A 93 -15.76 -9.85 0.57
N GLY A 94 -15.41 -10.57 -0.48
CA GLY A 94 -14.06 -10.63 -1.04
C GLY A 94 -13.39 -11.99 -0.82
N ARG A 95 -12.67 -12.44 -1.86
CA ARG A 95 -12.04 -13.78 -1.91
C ARG A 95 -11.10 -14.06 -0.74
N SER A 96 -10.28 -13.07 -0.35
CA SER A 96 -9.35 -13.23 0.77
C SER A 96 -10.07 -13.39 2.11
N MET A 97 -11.19 -12.70 2.32
CA MET A 97 -11.98 -12.84 3.55
C MET A 97 -12.57 -14.25 3.66
N VAL A 98 -13.23 -14.72 2.59
CA VAL A 98 -13.80 -16.07 2.53
C VAL A 98 -12.73 -17.14 2.76
N ARG A 99 -11.59 -17.04 2.07
CA ARG A 99 -10.50 -18.01 2.18
C ARG A 99 -9.88 -18.04 3.58
N ASN A 100 -9.49 -16.88 4.10
CA ASN A 100 -8.78 -16.81 5.37
C ASN A 100 -9.68 -17.19 6.55
N MET A 101 -10.95 -16.78 6.53
CA MET A 101 -11.89 -17.15 7.59
C MET A 101 -12.27 -18.63 7.55
N GLY A 102 -12.34 -19.23 6.35
CA GLY A 102 -12.47 -20.70 6.22
C GLY A 102 -11.32 -21.43 6.89
N ILE A 103 -10.08 -21.09 6.52
CA ILE A 103 -8.87 -21.68 7.14
C ILE A 103 -8.84 -21.45 8.65
N ALA A 104 -9.17 -20.24 9.11
CA ALA A 104 -9.19 -19.92 10.54
C ALA A 104 -10.24 -20.73 11.30
N SER A 105 -11.40 -21.00 10.68
CA SER A 105 -12.43 -21.86 11.26
C SER A 105 -11.96 -23.31 11.34
N ASP A 106 -11.37 -23.84 10.27
CA ASP A 106 -10.86 -25.22 10.21
C ASP A 106 -9.76 -25.49 11.25
N LEU A 107 -8.90 -24.48 11.49
CA LEU A 107 -7.83 -24.55 12.48
C LEU A 107 -8.29 -24.20 13.91
N GLY A 108 -9.55 -23.84 14.11
CA GLY A 108 -10.12 -23.50 15.42
C GLY A 108 -9.72 -22.12 15.97
N TYR A 109 -9.18 -21.23 15.13
CA TYR A 109 -8.90 -19.83 15.49
C TYR A 109 -10.13 -18.92 15.37
N LEU A 110 -11.11 -19.31 14.55
CA LEU A 110 -12.39 -18.63 14.42
C LEU A 110 -13.51 -19.59 14.83
N ARG A 111 -14.36 -19.16 15.75
CA ARG A 111 -15.58 -19.88 16.09
C ARG A 111 -16.74 -19.17 15.43
N VAL A 112 -17.35 -19.81 14.45
CA VAL A 112 -18.57 -19.30 13.79
C VAL A 112 -19.81 -19.82 14.54
N PRO A 113 -20.59 -18.96 15.22
CA PRO A 113 -21.82 -19.38 15.87
C PRO A 113 -22.84 -19.96 14.87
N PRO A 114 -23.58 -21.02 15.23
CA PRO A 114 -24.57 -21.62 14.34
C PRO A 114 -25.60 -20.61 13.83
N GLY A 115 -25.82 -20.59 12.53
CA GLY A 115 -26.86 -19.79 11.90
C GLY A 115 -26.58 -18.28 11.80
N VAL A 116 -25.42 -17.77 12.21
CA VAL A 116 -25.07 -16.35 12.00
C VAL A 116 -24.63 -16.07 10.56
N MET A 117 -23.87 -16.99 9.96
CA MET A 117 -23.34 -16.85 8.61
C MET A 117 -24.38 -17.30 7.58
N VAL A 118 -24.53 -16.50 6.53
CA VAL A 118 -25.34 -16.80 5.34
C VAL A 118 -24.54 -16.46 4.09
N ASP A 119 -24.95 -16.97 2.93
CA ASP A 119 -24.37 -16.50 1.68
C ASP A 119 -24.83 -15.06 1.34
N ALA A 120 -24.11 -14.40 0.43
CA ALA A 120 -24.40 -13.01 0.09
C ALA A 120 -25.77 -12.80 -0.58
N LYS A 121 -26.31 -13.82 -1.26
CA LYS A 121 -27.63 -13.73 -1.90
C LYS A 121 -28.74 -13.82 -0.85
N GLN A 122 -28.64 -14.80 0.04
CA GLN A 122 -29.54 -14.95 1.19
C GLN A 122 -29.53 -13.71 2.08
N LEU A 123 -28.36 -13.09 2.30
CA LEU A 123 -28.27 -11.87 3.08
C LEU A 123 -29.04 -10.71 2.42
N ALA A 124 -29.02 -10.61 1.09
CA ALA A 124 -29.70 -9.55 0.36
C ALA A 124 -31.23 -9.63 0.47
N ASP A 125 -31.78 -10.82 0.73
CA ASP A 125 -33.23 -11.03 0.91
C ASP A 125 -33.71 -10.66 2.34
N LEU A 126 -32.80 -10.39 3.28
CA LEU A 126 -33.14 -10.01 4.65
C LEU A 126 -33.40 -8.49 4.78
N PRO A 127 -34.18 -8.05 5.78
CA PRO A 127 -34.29 -6.62 6.11
C PRO A 127 -32.91 -5.99 6.35
N PRO A 128 -32.63 -4.76 5.87
CA PRO A 128 -31.31 -4.11 5.98
C PRO A 128 -30.74 -4.08 7.41
N GLU A 129 -31.57 -3.84 8.41
CA GLU A 129 -31.22 -3.83 9.82
C GLU A 129 -30.79 -5.21 10.37
N GLN A 130 -30.99 -6.28 9.61
CA GLN A 130 -30.50 -7.62 9.94
C GLN A 130 -29.21 -7.98 9.18
N GLN A 131 -28.70 -7.10 8.32
CA GLN A 131 -27.55 -7.39 7.46
C GLN A 131 -26.23 -6.86 8.03
N VAL A 132 -25.21 -7.72 8.04
CA VAL A 132 -23.81 -7.36 8.31
C VAL A 132 -22.91 -7.92 7.20
N LEU A 133 -22.10 -7.07 6.60
CA LEU A 133 -21.09 -7.45 5.62
C LEU A 133 -19.70 -7.28 6.21
N VAL A 134 -18.89 -8.33 6.21
CA VAL A 134 -17.47 -8.23 6.58
C VAL A 134 -16.64 -8.23 5.31
N SER A 135 -15.98 -7.11 5.05
CA SER A 135 -15.39 -6.80 3.75
C SER A 135 -13.88 -6.57 3.85
N THR A 136 -13.21 -6.79 2.70
CA THR A 136 -11.82 -6.34 2.46
C THR A 136 -11.79 -4.91 1.95
N GLY A 137 -10.62 -4.27 1.96
CA GLY A 137 -10.44 -2.95 1.37
C GLY A 137 -10.35 -1.81 2.35
N SER A 138 -9.98 -2.10 3.60
CA SER A 138 -9.90 -1.08 4.64
C SER A 138 -8.73 -0.11 4.45
N GLN A 139 -7.82 -0.37 3.49
CA GLN A 139 -6.75 0.55 3.06
C GLN A 139 -7.08 1.31 1.77
N GLY A 140 -8.31 1.18 1.25
CA GLY A 140 -8.74 1.89 0.05
C GLY A 140 -8.10 1.36 -1.24
N GLU A 141 -7.66 0.11 -1.26
CA GLU A 141 -7.09 -0.52 -2.46
C GLU A 141 -8.14 -0.49 -3.58
N PRO A 142 -7.84 0.02 -4.79
CA PRO A 142 -8.85 0.33 -5.80
C PRO A 142 -9.74 -0.86 -6.20
N LEU A 143 -9.17 -2.05 -6.25
CA LEU A 143 -9.87 -3.30 -6.62
C LEU A 143 -10.35 -4.10 -5.40
N SER A 144 -10.34 -3.52 -4.20
CA SER A 144 -10.94 -4.17 -3.04
C SER A 144 -12.46 -4.11 -3.07
N ALA A 145 -13.09 -4.93 -2.25
CA ALA A 145 -14.55 -4.94 -2.15
C ALA A 145 -15.10 -3.59 -1.68
N LEU A 146 -14.56 -3.01 -0.61
CA LEU A 146 -15.03 -1.74 -0.08
C LEU A 146 -14.87 -0.58 -1.08
N SER A 147 -13.72 -0.48 -1.77
CA SER A 147 -13.51 0.57 -2.77
C SER A 147 -14.53 0.50 -3.91
N ARG A 148 -14.84 -0.72 -4.40
CA ARG A 148 -15.90 -0.91 -5.40
C ARG A 148 -17.29 -0.53 -4.86
N ILE A 149 -17.59 -0.86 -3.60
CA ILE A 149 -18.85 -0.47 -2.94
C ILE A 149 -18.99 1.06 -2.87
N ALA A 150 -17.92 1.76 -2.44
CA ALA A 150 -17.90 3.22 -2.35
C ALA A 150 -18.08 3.92 -3.71
N GLN A 151 -17.64 3.28 -4.78
CA GLN A 151 -17.82 3.74 -6.17
C GLN A 151 -19.11 3.23 -6.83
N ARG A 152 -19.95 2.48 -6.10
CA ARG A 152 -21.14 1.76 -6.63
C ARG A 152 -20.85 0.85 -7.83
N ASN A 153 -19.63 0.32 -7.91
CA ASN A 153 -19.16 -0.58 -8.96
C ASN A 153 -18.92 -2.01 -8.43
N HIS A 154 -19.66 -2.42 -7.40
CA HIS A 154 -19.60 -3.78 -6.86
C HIS A 154 -20.85 -4.55 -7.29
N ASP A 155 -20.66 -5.74 -7.87
CA ASP A 155 -21.74 -6.50 -8.55
C ASP A 155 -22.95 -6.84 -7.69
N PHE A 156 -22.75 -6.96 -6.36
CA PHE A 156 -23.77 -7.46 -5.43
C PHE A 156 -24.08 -6.52 -4.26
N VAL A 157 -23.30 -5.46 -4.06
CA VAL A 157 -23.40 -4.63 -2.85
C VAL A 157 -23.38 -3.17 -3.24
N HIS A 158 -24.52 -2.51 -3.12
CA HIS A 158 -24.67 -1.09 -3.34
C HIS A 158 -24.85 -0.40 -1.99
N ILE A 159 -24.19 0.73 -1.82
CA ILE A 159 -24.32 1.56 -0.62
C ILE A 159 -25.58 2.42 -0.70
N GLU A 160 -26.36 2.39 0.37
CA GLU A 160 -27.61 3.11 0.54
C GLU A 160 -27.50 4.16 1.67
N GLU A 161 -28.43 5.11 1.67
CA GLU A 161 -28.46 6.15 2.70
C GLU A 161 -28.76 5.55 4.08
N GLY A 162 -28.01 5.96 5.10
CA GLY A 162 -28.14 5.45 6.46
C GLY A 162 -27.31 4.19 6.76
N ASP A 163 -26.77 3.51 5.74
CA ASP A 163 -25.82 2.40 5.90
C ASP A 163 -24.67 2.82 6.82
N THR A 164 -24.23 1.92 7.71
CA THR A 164 -23.09 2.19 8.59
C THR A 164 -21.86 1.44 8.11
N VAL A 165 -20.77 2.15 7.84
CA VAL A 165 -19.50 1.56 7.44
C VAL A 165 -18.44 1.74 8.52
N ILE A 166 -17.93 0.63 9.04
CA ILE A 166 -16.88 0.60 10.06
C ILE A 166 -15.54 0.28 9.39
N LEU A 167 -14.63 1.25 9.36
CA LEU A 167 -13.24 1.07 8.97
C LEU A 167 -12.44 0.56 10.16
N ALA A 168 -12.44 -0.76 10.32
CA ALA A 168 -11.85 -1.50 11.43
C ALA A 168 -10.32 -1.72 11.25
N SER A 169 -9.60 -0.76 10.66
CA SER A 169 -8.14 -0.79 10.54
C SER A 169 -7.50 0.58 10.77
N SER A 170 -6.22 0.59 11.14
CA SER A 170 -5.38 1.80 11.04
C SER A 170 -5.13 2.16 9.59
N LEU A 171 -4.78 3.42 9.35
CA LEU A 171 -4.14 3.83 8.11
C LEU A 171 -2.71 3.29 8.11
N ILE A 172 -2.36 2.51 7.11
CA ILE A 172 -0.95 2.24 6.81
C ILE A 172 -0.39 3.51 6.17
N PRO A 173 0.76 4.02 6.63
CA PRO A 173 1.42 5.19 6.02
C PRO A 173 1.54 5.05 4.50
N GLY A 174 1.15 6.09 3.77
CA GLY A 174 1.11 6.13 2.30
C GLY A 174 -0.26 5.78 1.69
N ASN A 175 -1.17 5.16 2.44
CA ASN A 175 -2.51 4.83 1.96
C ASN A 175 -3.59 5.87 2.34
N GLU A 176 -3.23 6.98 2.97
CA GLU A 176 -4.16 7.97 3.50
C GLU A 176 -5.09 8.49 2.41
N SER A 177 -4.55 8.91 1.26
CA SER A 177 -5.35 9.44 0.15
C SER A 177 -6.33 8.41 -0.40
N SER A 178 -5.94 7.14 -0.47
CA SER A 178 -6.80 6.04 -0.93
C SER A 178 -7.95 5.80 0.03
N VAL A 179 -7.68 5.76 1.33
CA VAL A 179 -8.72 5.59 2.37
C VAL A 179 -9.65 6.79 2.40
N TYR A 180 -9.13 8.03 2.37
CA TYR A 180 -9.98 9.22 2.33
C TYR A 180 -10.86 9.29 1.09
N ARG A 181 -10.38 8.80 -0.07
CA ARG A 181 -11.22 8.67 -1.27
C ARG A 181 -12.39 7.73 -1.04
N VAL A 182 -12.17 6.60 -0.37
CA VAL A 182 -13.24 5.66 0.00
C VAL A 182 -14.20 6.29 1.00
N ILE A 183 -13.70 6.92 2.07
CA ILE A 183 -14.54 7.63 3.05
C ILE A 183 -15.43 8.67 2.36
N ASN A 184 -14.84 9.52 1.52
CA ASN A 184 -15.59 10.54 0.77
C ASN A 184 -16.62 9.92 -0.17
N GLY A 185 -16.27 8.81 -0.83
CA GLY A 185 -17.21 8.06 -1.67
C GLY A 185 -18.40 7.54 -0.88
N LEU A 186 -18.17 6.90 0.27
CA LEU A 186 -19.23 6.39 1.14
C LEU A 186 -20.10 7.51 1.70
N SER A 187 -19.48 8.57 2.23
CA SER A 187 -20.20 9.73 2.77
C SER A 187 -21.03 10.47 1.72
N ARG A 188 -20.55 10.55 0.47
CA ARG A 188 -21.31 11.12 -0.66
C ARG A 188 -22.65 10.40 -0.86
N TRP A 189 -22.73 9.11 -0.55
CA TRP A 189 -23.95 8.32 -0.69
C TRP A 189 -24.81 8.27 0.58
N GLY A 190 -24.48 9.08 1.60
CA GLY A 190 -25.26 9.16 2.84
C GLY A 190 -24.94 8.06 3.85
N ALA A 191 -23.82 7.35 3.70
CA ALA A 191 -23.39 6.36 4.68
C ALA A 191 -22.76 7.01 5.92
N ASN A 192 -23.06 6.44 7.09
CA ASN A 192 -22.44 6.77 8.37
C ASN A 192 -21.07 6.07 8.47
N VAL A 193 -19.97 6.82 8.37
CA VAL A 193 -18.62 6.25 8.37
C VAL A 193 -17.97 6.35 9.75
N VAL A 194 -17.66 5.20 10.35
CA VAL A 194 -16.98 5.05 11.64
C VAL A 194 -15.54 4.63 11.38
N HIS A 195 -14.57 5.40 11.88
CA HIS A 195 -13.14 5.16 11.65
C HIS A 195 -12.29 5.62 12.85
N LYS A 196 -10.99 5.30 12.85
CA LYS A 196 -10.07 5.61 13.96
C LYS A 196 -10.10 7.09 14.41
N GLY A 197 -10.43 8.03 13.51
CA GLY A 197 -10.47 9.46 13.81
C GLY A 197 -11.68 9.90 14.62
N ASN A 198 -12.76 9.11 14.66
CA ASN A 198 -14.00 9.45 15.37
C ASN A 198 -14.44 8.40 16.39
N ALA A 199 -13.89 7.18 16.35
CA ALA A 199 -14.18 6.12 17.30
C ALA A 199 -13.01 5.13 17.44
N LEU A 200 -12.93 4.49 18.61
CA LEU A 200 -11.97 3.41 18.88
C LEU A 200 -12.43 2.10 18.21
N VAL A 201 -12.28 2.02 16.89
CA VAL A 201 -12.66 0.84 16.07
C VAL A 201 -11.46 0.04 15.59
N HIS A 202 -10.26 0.42 16.03
CA HIS A 202 -9.02 -0.28 15.73
C HIS A 202 -7.97 0.01 16.80
N VAL A 203 -7.20 -1.01 17.14
CA VAL A 203 -5.97 -0.93 17.92
C VAL A 203 -4.85 -1.57 17.12
N SER A 204 -3.63 -1.09 17.29
CA SER A 204 -2.48 -1.63 16.54
C SER A 204 -2.18 -3.08 16.96
N GLY A 205 -1.53 -3.81 16.05
CA GLY A 205 -0.93 -5.12 16.34
C GLY A 205 0.50 -5.05 16.86
N HIS A 206 1.11 -3.86 16.89
CA HIS A 206 2.52 -3.65 17.22
C HIS A 206 2.70 -2.90 18.55
N ALA A 207 3.73 -3.26 19.30
CA ALA A 207 4.05 -2.70 20.61
C ALA A 207 4.41 -1.21 20.52
N SER A 208 3.76 -0.39 21.36
CA SER A 208 4.08 1.03 21.54
C SER A 208 5.37 1.19 22.37
N ALA A 209 5.91 2.41 22.44
CA ALA A 209 7.18 2.70 23.13
C ALA A 209 7.22 2.21 24.59
N GLY A 210 6.13 2.35 25.35
CA GLY A 210 6.06 1.88 26.73
C GLY A 210 6.13 0.36 26.85
N GLU A 211 5.53 -0.35 25.90
CA GLU A 211 5.63 -1.80 25.79
C GLU A 211 7.06 -2.22 25.43
N LEU A 212 7.69 -1.58 24.45
CA LEU A 212 9.08 -1.87 24.07
C LEU A 212 10.06 -1.68 25.23
N ILE A 213 9.89 -0.62 26.04
CA ILE A 213 10.68 -0.39 27.26
C ILE A 213 10.56 -1.56 28.26
N TYR A 214 9.36 -2.12 28.43
CA TYR A 214 9.16 -3.29 29.29
C TYR A 214 9.94 -4.50 28.77
N CYS A 215 9.87 -4.76 27.45
CA CYS A 215 10.63 -5.86 26.85
C CYS A 215 12.14 -5.69 27.05
N TYR A 216 12.69 -4.50 26.84
CA TYR A 216 14.13 -4.26 27.06
C TYR A 216 14.55 -4.46 28.51
N ASN A 217 13.75 -3.98 29.47
CA ASN A 217 14.05 -4.14 30.90
C ASN A 217 13.95 -5.59 31.39
N ILE A 218 13.08 -6.41 30.78
CA ILE A 218 12.92 -7.84 31.09
C ILE A 218 14.05 -8.64 30.46
N VAL A 219 14.32 -8.43 29.16
CA VAL A 219 15.26 -9.25 28.38
C VAL A 219 16.72 -8.87 28.67
N ARG A 220 17.00 -7.58 28.96
CA ARG A 220 18.35 -7.02 29.23
C ARG A 220 19.42 -7.53 28.25
N PRO A 221 19.19 -7.41 26.93
CA PRO A 221 20.10 -7.98 25.95
C PRO A 221 21.44 -7.23 25.93
N ARG A 222 22.51 -7.91 25.52
CA ARG A 222 23.84 -7.28 25.30
C ARG A 222 23.83 -6.35 24.09
N ASN A 223 23.11 -6.75 23.04
CA ASN A 223 22.95 -5.99 21.81
C ASN A 223 21.48 -5.93 21.39
N VAL A 224 21.07 -4.80 20.81
CA VAL A 224 19.77 -4.66 20.14
C VAL A 224 19.97 -4.33 18.67
N LEU A 225 19.21 -4.99 17.81
CA LEU A 225 19.08 -4.67 16.39
C LEU A 225 17.61 -4.34 16.11
N PRO A 226 17.23 -3.06 16.06
CA PRO A 226 15.88 -2.69 15.65
C PRO A 226 15.59 -3.20 14.24
N VAL A 227 14.44 -3.84 14.06
CA VAL A 227 13.96 -4.34 12.77
C VAL A 227 12.51 -3.92 12.54
N HIS A 228 11.97 -4.20 11.35
CA HIS A 228 10.56 -3.98 11.01
C HIS A 228 10.11 -2.52 11.21
N GLY A 229 10.56 -1.64 10.32
CA GLY A 229 10.13 -0.23 10.25
C GLY A 229 11.04 0.61 9.37
N GLU A 230 10.54 1.76 8.90
CA GLU A 230 11.35 2.80 8.26
C GLU A 230 12.47 3.33 9.19
N VAL A 231 13.48 3.99 8.63
CA VAL A 231 14.65 4.52 9.38
C VAL A 231 14.27 5.31 10.63
N ARG A 232 13.21 6.14 10.60
CA ARG A 232 12.72 6.88 11.77
C ARG A 232 12.28 5.96 12.92
N HIS A 233 11.59 4.86 12.60
CA HIS A 233 11.13 3.88 13.57
C HIS A 233 12.31 3.12 14.18
N LEU A 234 13.27 2.69 13.35
CA LEU A 234 14.47 1.99 13.80
C LEU A 234 15.28 2.87 14.76
N ARG A 235 15.41 4.16 14.46
CA ARG A 235 16.07 5.15 15.32
C ARG A 235 15.32 5.36 16.63
N ALA A 236 14.00 5.55 16.60
CA ALA A 236 13.20 5.68 17.81
C ALA A 236 13.33 4.46 18.71
N ASN A 237 13.27 3.25 18.13
CA ASN A 237 13.43 2.02 18.89
C ASN A 237 14.85 1.85 19.48
N ALA A 238 15.87 2.26 18.72
CA ALA A 238 17.25 2.32 19.22
C ALA A 238 17.40 3.26 20.42
N ASP A 239 16.72 4.42 20.39
CA ASP A 239 16.76 5.38 21.49
C ASP A 239 16.05 4.84 22.73
N LEU A 240 14.93 4.11 22.57
CA LEU A 240 14.29 3.40 23.68
C LEU A 240 15.23 2.35 24.30
N ALA A 241 15.89 1.53 23.48
CA ALA A 241 16.85 0.53 23.96
C ALA A 241 18.00 1.19 24.75
N ARG A 242 18.61 2.25 24.22
CA ARG A 242 19.67 3.02 24.91
C ARG A 242 19.17 3.59 26.24
N ALA A 243 17.96 4.16 26.27
CA ALA A 243 17.37 4.73 27.48
C ALA A 243 17.16 3.69 28.59
N THR A 244 16.95 2.42 28.23
CA THR A 244 16.87 1.30 29.20
C THR A 244 18.23 0.74 29.63
N GLY A 245 19.34 1.28 29.11
CA GLY A 245 20.69 0.86 29.49
C GLY A 245 21.25 -0.32 28.69
N VAL A 246 20.64 -0.66 27.55
CA VAL A 246 21.22 -1.66 26.64
C VAL A 246 22.61 -1.17 26.18
N PRO A 247 23.69 -1.98 26.35
CA PRO A 247 25.06 -1.52 26.10
C PRO A 247 25.34 -1.17 24.63
N ASN A 248 24.82 -1.97 23.70
CA ASN A 248 25.09 -1.81 22.28
C ASN A 248 23.81 -1.84 21.44
N VAL A 249 23.70 -0.92 20.49
CA VAL A 249 22.60 -0.87 19.54
C VAL A 249 23.15 -0.75 18.13
N VAL A 250 22.82 -1.73 17.30
CA VAL A 250 23.22 -1.80 15.89
C VAL A 250 22.04 -1.35 15.04
N LEU A 251 22.23 -0.30 14.26
CA LEU A 251 21.28 0.10 13.22
C LEU A 251 21.76 -0.45 11.88
N ALA A 252 20.92 -1.24 11.22
CA ALA A 252 21.22 -1.85 9.93
C ALA A 252 20.05 -1.63 8.96
N GLU A 253 20.39 -1.32 7.72
CA GLU A 253 19.46 -1.30 6.59
C GLU A 253 19.57 -2.63 5.83
N ASP A 254 18.67 -2.87 4.87
CA ASP A 254 18.70 -4.06 4.03
C ASP A 254 20.08 -4.22 3.37
N GLY A 255 20.62 -5.45 3.47
CA GLY A 255 21.93 -5.81 2.92
C GLY A 255 23.13 -5.49 3.82
N ILE A 256 22.96 -4.79 4.95
CA ILE A 256 24.05 -4.63 5.92
C ILE A 256 24.29 -5.96 6.65
N VAL A 257 25.57 -6.37 6.71
CA VAL A 257 26.00 -7.59 7.40
C VAL A 257 26.45 -7.24 8.82
N VAL A 258 25.89 -7.94 9.80
CA VAL A 258 26.22 -7.78 11.23
C VAL A 258 26.86 -9.06 11.75
N ASP A 259 28.12 -8.97 12.17
CA ASP A 259 28.81 -10.04 12.87
C ASP A 259 28.35 -10.07 14.33
N LEU A 260 28.07 -11.26 14.85
CA LEU A 260 27.91 -11.52 16.28
C LEU A 260 29.02 -12.45 16.74
N ILE A 261 30.06 -11.89 17.37
CA ILE A 261 31.26 -12.63 17.82
C ILE A 261 31.39 -12.41 19.32
N ASP A 262 31.52 -13.49 20.10
CA ASP A 262 31.66 -13.47 21.56
C ASP A 262 30.62 -12.58 22.26
N GLY A 263 29.38 -12.59 21.75
CA GLY A 263 28.27 -11.80 22.28
C GLY A 263 28.32 -10.30 21.96
N GLN A 264 29.15 -9.86 21.01
CA GLN A 264 29.21 -8.48 20.54
C GLN A 264 28.77 -8.36 19.08
N ALA A 265 27.75 -7.54 18.84
CA ALA A 265 27.23 -7.27 17.51
C ALA A 265 27.93 -6.06 16.87
N ARG A 266 28.48 -6.21 15.67
CA ARG A 266 29.11 -5.12 14.92
C ARG A 266 28.79 -5.19 13.43
N VAL A 267 28.69 -4.04 12.78
CA VAL A 267 28.61 -3.99 11.32
C VAL A 267 29.94 -4.49 10.74
N ALA A 268 29.87 -5.51 9.90
CA ALA A 268 31.04 -6.19 9.32
C ALA A 268 31.17 -5.96 7.81
N GLY A 269 30.08 -5.58 7.14
CA GLY A 269 30.11 -5.31 5.71
C GLY A 269 28.74 -5.04 5.13
N LYS A 270 28.65 -5.14 3.81
CA LYS A 270 27.42 -4.97 3.04
C LYS A 270 27.42 -5.98 1.90
N VAL A 271 26.27 -6.60 1.68
CA VAL A 271 25.98 -7.39 0.49
C VAL A 271 25.03 -6.61 -0.42
N GLU A 272 25.17 -6.83 -1.72
CA GLU A 272 24.24 -6.25 -2.69
C GLU A 272 22.88 -6.91 -2.54
N VAL A 273 21.87 -6.07 -2.28
CA VAL A 273 20.47 -6.46 -2.23
C VAL A 273 19.69 -5.44 -3.05
N GLY A 274 18.60 -5.88 -3.66
CA GLY A 274 17.76 -5.02 -4.49
C GLY A 274 16.32 -5.50 -4.48
N TYR A 275 15.44 -4.67 -5.02
CA TYR A 275 14.04 -5.01 -5.17
C TYR A 275 13.84 -5.95 -6.35
N VAL A 276 12.98 -6.94 -6.17
CA VAL A 276 12.44 -7.75 -7.26
C VAL A 276 11.00 -7.31 -7.46
N PHE A 277 10.73 -6.66 -8.58
CA PHE A 277 9.38 -6.21 -8.93
C PHE A 277 8.58 -7.36 -9.55
N VAL A 278 7.28 -7.39 -9.24
CA VAL A 278 6.32 -8.38 -9.77
C VAL A 278 5.20 -7.63 -10.49
N ASP A 279 4.93 -7.99 -11.74
CA ASP A 279 3.85 -7.41 -12.54
C ASP A 279 3.11 -8.51 -13.32
N GLY A 280 1.86 -8.75 -12.94
CA GLY A 280 1.07 -9.86 -13.46
C GLY A 280 1.77 -11.21 -13.21
N THR A 281 2.16 -11.87 -14.29
CA THR A 281 2.88 -13.16 -14.27
C THR A 281 4.40 -13.01 -14.35
N SER A 282 4.91 -11.80 -14.57
CA SER A 282 6.34 -11.49 -14.64
C SER A 282 6.92 -11.29 -13.24
N VAL A 283 8.06 -11.93 -12.97
CA VAL A 283 8.84 -11.76 -11.73
C VAL A 283 10.25 -11.34 -12.13
N GLY A 284 10.64 -10.12 -11.77
CA GLY A 284 11.98 -9.60 -12.00
C GLY A 284 12.27 -9.01 -13.38
N ASP A 285 11.36 -9.11 -14.37
CA ASP A 285 11.59 -8.50 -15.69
C ASP A 285 11.47 -6.98 -15.66
N ILE A 286 10.69 -6.45 -14.70
CA ILE A 286 10.57 -5.01 -14.51
C ILE A 286 11.80 -4.50 -13.79
N THR A 287 12.43 -3.50 -14.41
CA THR A 287 13.55 -2.78 -13.85
C THR A 287 13.12 -1.40 -13.35
N GLU A 288 13.96 -0.75 -12.56
CA GLU A 288 13.77 0.67 -12.22
C GLU A 288 13.69 1.56 -13.46
N HIS A 289 14.37 1.18 -14.55
CA HIS A 289 14.28 1.89 -15.82
C HIS A 289 12.86 1.80 -16.41
N SER A 290 12.27 0.61 -16.44
CA SER A 290 10.89 0.40 -16.86
C SER A 290 9.90 1.19 -16.01
N LEU A 291 10.12 1.29 -14.69
CA LEU A 291 9.30 2.11 -13.80
C LEU A 291 9.46 3.61 -14.07
N LYS A 292 10.68 4.07 -14.35
CA LYS A 292 10.95 5.46 -14.73
C LYS A 292 10.24 5.82 -16.03
N ASP A 293 10.28 4.94 -17.03
CA ASP A 293 9.57 5.14 -18.29
C ASP A 293 8.05 5.22 -18.08
N ARG A 294 7.48 4.30 -17.28
CA ARG A 294 6.06 4.35 -16.90
C ARG A 294 5.70 5.66 -16.19
N ARG A 295 6.58 6.18 -15.32
CA ARG A 295 6.35 7.47 -14.64
C ARG A 295 6.34 8.64 -15.62
N ILE A 296 7.32 8.71 -16.54
CA ILE A 296 7.35 9.74 -17.57
C ILE A 296 6.10 9.67 -18.45
N LEU A 297 5.71 8.46 -18.89
CA LEU A 297 4.50 8.27 -19.69
C LEU A 297 3.23 8.68 -18.94
N GLY A 298 3.13 8.39 -17.64
CA GLY A 298 1.97 8.72 -16.81
C GLY A 298 1.85 10.22 -16.45
N GLU A 299 2.97 10.90 -16.24
CA GLU A 299 3.00 12.33 -15.83
C GLU A 299 3.08 13.29 -17.03
N GLU A 300 3.88 12.93 -18.03
CA GLU A 300 4.26 13.84 -19.14
C GLU A 300 3.69 13.41 -20.49
N GLY A 301 3.22 12.16 -20.62
CA GLY A 301 2.77 11.58 -21.87
C GLY A 301 3.93 11.27 -22.83
N PHE A 302 3.59 11.04 -24.10
CA PHE A 302 4.58 10.81 -25.15
C PHE A 302 4.24 11.53 -26.46
N ILE A 303 5.28 11.75 -27.26
CA ILE A 303 5.22 12.29 -28.62
C ILE A 303 6.02 11.34 -29.52
N SER A 304 5.36 10.75 -30.51
CA SER A 304 5.97 9.99 -31.59
C SER A 304 6.03 10.85 -32.84
N VAL A 305 7.18 10.86 -33.53
CA VAL A 305 7.35 11.61 -34.78
C VAL A 305 7.90 10.70 -35.85
N ILE A 306 7.14 10.51 -36.91
CA ILE A 306 7.47 9.61 -38.01
C ILE A 306 7.82 10.47 -39.22
N VAL A 307 9.02 10.26 -39.77
CA VAL A 307 9.49 10.93 -40.99
C VAL A 307 10.03 9.87 -41.95
N VAL A 308 9.64 9.99 -43.21
CA VAL A 308 10.20 9.19 -44.30
C VAL A 308 11.23 10.03 -45.03
N VAL A 309 12.46 9.55 -45.12
CA VAL A 309 13.59 10.25 -45.73
C VAL A 309 14.10 9.43 -46.90
N ASP A 310 14.25 10.07 -48.05
CA ASP A 310 14.97 9.51 -49.19
C ASP A 310 16.45 9.90 -49.05
N MET A 311 17.29 8.91 -48.73
CA MET A 311 18.72 9.11 -48.53
C MET A 311 19.48 9.37 -49.83
N VAL A 312 18.92 9.00 -50.99
CA VAL A 312 19.51 9.22 -52.31
C VAL A 312 19.29 10.66 -52.75
N SER A 313 18.07 11.18 -52.59
CA SER A 313 17.77 12.58 -52.91
C SER A 313 18.13 13.55 -51.78
N GLY A 314 18.41 13.04 -50.58
CA GLY A 314 18.76 13.83 -49.40
C GLY A 314 17.61 14.71 -48.92
N LYS A 315 16.38 14.24 -49.04
CA LYS A 315 15.16 15.00 -48.71
C LYS A 315 14.14 14.19 -47.95
N VAL A 316 13.30 14.88 -47.18
CA VAL A 316 12.09 14.30 -46.59
C VAL A 316 11.10 13.94 -47.70
N ALA A 317 10.81 12.64 -47.84
CA ALA A 317 9.88 12.09 -48.81
C ALA A 317 8.42 12.13 -48.31
N ALA A 318 8.20 11.94 -47.01
CA ALA A 318 6.88 12.05 -46.38
C ALA A 318 6.99 12.36 -44.86
N GLY A 319 5.92 12.92 -44.29
CA GLY A 319 5.90 13.40 -42.89
C GLY A 319 6.43 14.84 -42.74
N PRO A 320 6.66 15.33 -41.50
CA PRO A 320 6.56 14.63 -40.23
C PRO A 320 5.12 14.39 -39.78
N GLU A 321 4.79 13.13 -39.50
CA GLU A 321 3.56 12.75 -38.80
C GLU A 321 3.83 12.71 -37.29
N ILE A 322 3.07 13.51 -36.54
CA ILE A 322 3.27 13.68 -35.10
C ILE A 322 2.04 13.10 -34.39
N HIS A 323 2.27 12.12 -33.52
CA HIS A 323 1.24 11.54 -32.66
C HIS A 323 1.59 11.79 -31.21
N ALA A 324 0.65 12.31 -30.44
CA ALA A 324 0.85 12.53 -29.01
C ALA A 324 -0.28 11.90 -28.20
N ARG A 325 0.05 11.41 -27.00
CA ARG A 325 -0.93 10.97 -26.01
C ARG A 325 -0.51 11.46 -24.63
N GLY A 326 -1.45 12.03 -23.88
CA GLY A 326 -1.19 12.60 -22.54
C GLY A 326 -0.41 13.91 -22.54
N PHE A 327 -0.13 14.49 -23.71
CA PHE A 327 0.69 15.69 -23.87
C PHE A 327 -0.08 16.94 -24.33
N ALA A 328 -0.87 16.84 -25.40
CA ALA A 328 -1.65 17.96 -25.95
C ALA A 328 -3.13 17.56 -26.13
N GLU A 329 -4.03 18.54 -26.04
CA GLU A 329 -5.48 18.35 -26.22
C GLU A 329 -5.92 18.32 -27.68
N ASP A 330 -5.13 18.91 -28.59
CA ASP A 330 -5.40 18.98 -30.03
C ASP A 330 -4.11 18.82 -30.86
N ASP A 331 -4.22 18.15 -32.01
CA ASP A 331 -3.13 17.85 -32.95
C ASP A 331 -2.63 19.11 -33.68
N SER A 332 -3.46 20.16 -33.79
CA SER A 332 -3.09 21.45 -34.39
C SER A 332 -1.93 22.15 -33.65
N ALA A 333 -1.72 21.82 -32.38
CA ALA A 333 -0.61 22.35 -31.58
C ALA A 333 0.77 22.02 -32.18
N PHE A 334 0.86 20.95 -32.98
CA PHE A 334 2.11 20.51 -33.59
C PHE A 334 2.38 21.11 -34.97
N ASP A 335 1.44 21.84 -35.59
CA ASP A 335 1.65 22.42 -36.91
C ASP A 335 2.83 23.40 -36.93
N ALA A 336 3.01 24.15 -35.84
CA ALA A 336 4.11 25.10 -35.68
C ALA A 336 5.49 24.42 -35.62
N ILE A 337 5.57 23.13 -35.30
CA ILE A 337 6.85 22.39 -35.18
C ILE A 337 7.16 21.50 -36.39
N LYS A 338 6.19 21.27 -37.30
CA LYS A 338 6.40 20.45 -38.51
C LYS A 338 7.52 21.00 -39.39
N GLN A 339 7.46 22.28 -39.76
CA GLN A 339 8.48 22.88 -40.63
C GLN A 339 9.87 22.91 -39.97
N PRO A 340 10.02 23.32 -38.69
CA PRO A 340 11.32 23.24 -38.00
C PRO A 340 11.93 21.84 -37.93
N ILE A 341 11.12 20.77 -37.92
CA ILE A 341 11.61 19.38 -37.98
C ILE A 341 12.19 19.09 -39.36
N ILE A 342 11.47 19.44 -40.44
CA ILE A 342 11.94 19.28 -41.81
C ILE A 342 13.25 20.04 -42.02
N ASP A 343 13.29 21.32 -41.61
CA ASP A 343 14.47 22.17 -41.77
C ASP A 343 15.70 21.59 -41.05
N ALA A 344 15.51 20.98 -39.88
CA ALA A 344 16.58 20.35 -39.12
C ALA A 344 17.09 19.05 -39.78
N ILE A 345 16.20 18.27 -40.41
CA ILE A 345 16.57 17.07 -41.17
C ILE A 345 17.32 17.48 -42.44
N ASP A 346 16.79 18.42 -43.21
CA ASP A 346 17.43 18.92 -44.44
C ASP A 346 18.79 19.58 -44.17
N ALA A 347 18.94 20.26 -43.03
CA ALA A 347 20.25 20.76 -42.59
C ALA A 347 21.22 19.62 -42.29
N ALA A 348 20.79 18.61 -41.51
CA ALA A 348 21.63 17.47 -41.16
C ALA A 348 22.07 16.67 -42.39
N LEU A 349 21.16 16.43 -43.34
CA LEU A 349 21.45 15.74 -44.61
C LEU A 349 22.46 16.54 -45.46
N ARG A 350 22.32 17.87 -45.53
CA ARG A 350 23.29 18.74 -46.22
C ARG A 350 24.67 18.74 -45.58
N ASP A 351 24.72 18.61 -44.26
CA ASP A 351 25.97 18.50 -43.49
C ASP A 351 26.58 17.08 -43.58
N GLY A 352 25.99 16.18 -44.37
CA GLY A 352 26.52 14.85 -44.67
C GLY A 352 26.11 13.77 -43.68
N VAL A 353 25.08 13.99 -42.87
CA VAL A 353 24.53 12.95 -41.97
C VAL A 353 23.70 11.96 -42.79
N ASP A 354 24.12 10.71 -42.85
CA ASP A 354 23.43 9.60 -43.54
C ASP A 354 22.94 8.51 -42.57
N ASP A 355 23.07 8.73 -41.26
CA ASP A 355 22.65 7.81 -40.22
C ASP A 355 21.25 8.15 -39.66
N ALA A 356 20.31 7.22 -39.79
CA ALA A 356 18.96 7.35 -39.27
C ALA A 356 18.92 7.64 -37.76
N HIS A 357 19.87 7.10 -36.97
CA HIS A 357 19.92 7.37 -35.53
C HIS A 357 20.33 8.82 -35.23
N GLN A 358 21.27 9.39 -35.98
CA GLN A 358 21.63 10.82 -35.86
C GLN A 358 20.47 11.74 -36.27
N LEU A 359 19.74 11.41 -37.34
CA LEU A 359 18.54 12.14 -37.74
C LEU A 359 17.46 12.09 -36.63
N GLN A 360 17.26 10.93 -36.01
CA GLN A 360 16.39 10.77 -34.86
C GLN A 360 16.80 11.69 -33.68
N GLN A 361 18.09 11.81 -33.37
CA GLN A 361 18.55 12.71 -32.30
C GLN A 361 18.30 14.19 -32.62
N ASN A 362 18.44 14.60 -33.89
CA ASN A 362 18.13 15.95 -34.34
C ASN A 362 16.64 16.27 -34.15
N ILE A 363 15.76 15.36 -34.58
CA ILE A 363 14.30 15.47 -34.38
C ILE A 363 13.99 15.59 -32.88
N ARG A 364 14.57 14.71 -32.05
CA ARG A 364 14.39 14.73 -30.59
C ARG A 364 14.80 16.08 -29.98
N ARG A 365 15.89 16.69 -30.44
CA ARG A 365 16.38 17.99 -29.94
C ARG A 365 15.49 19.16 -30.35
N VAL A 366 14.93 19.14 -31.55
CA VAL A 366 13.99 20.17 -32.02
C VAL A 366 12.72 20.12 -31.18
N ILE A 367 12.11 18.93 -31.05
CA ILE A 367 10.88 18.74 -30.29
C ILE A 367 11.13 19.00 -28.81
N GLY A 368 12.21 18.48 -28.23
CA GLY A 368 12.52 18.68 -26.81
C GLY A 368 12.67 20.16 -26.44
N ARG A 369 13.30 20.96 -27.30
CA ARG A 369 13.38 22.42 -27.11
C ARG A 369 12.03 23.09 -27.23
N TRP A 370 11.26 22.75 -28.26
CA TRP A 370 9.92 23.34 -28.46
C TRP A 370 8.99 23.02 -27.28
N VAL A 371 8.91 21.76 -26.87
CA VAL A 371 8.09 21.34 -25.73
C VAL A 371 8.53 22.03 -24.43
N SER A 372 9.84 22.09 -24.17
CA SER A 372 10.36 22.75 -22.96
C SER A 372 10.07 24.25 -22.95
N ASN A 373 10.14 24.93 -24.09
CA ASN A 373 9.95 26.38 -24.17
C ASN A 373 8.47 26.77 -24.17
N THR A 374 7.65 26.07 -24.95
CA THR A 374 6.23 26.39 -25.15
C THR A 374 5.37 25.85 -24.02
N HIS A 375 5.61 24.62 -23.58
CA HIS A 375 4.74 23.91 -22.63
C HIS A 375 5.38 23.68 -21.26
N ARG A 376 6.70 23.91 -21.11
CA ARG A 376 7.46 23.66 -19.87
C ARG A 376 7.33 22.22 -19.35
N ARG A 377 7.16 21.27 -20.26
CA ARG A 377 6.98 19.83 -20.00
C ARG A 377 8.14 19.00 -20.51
N ARG A 378 8.19 17.71 -20.15
CA ARG A 378 9.25 16.78 -20.57
C ARG A 378 8.68 15.40 -20.95
N PRO A 379 7.88 15.30 -22.03
CA PRO A 379 7.32 14.04 -22.50
C PRO A 379 8.41 13.11 -23.01
N MET A 380 8.08 11.83 -23.09
CA MET A 380 8.90 10.88 -23.83
C MET A 380 8.80 11.18 -25.33
N ILE A 381 9.94 11.36 -26.01
CA ILE A 381 10.00 11.66 -27.45
C ILE A 381 10.60 10.48 -28.20
N ILE A 382 9.79 9.89 -29.08
CA ILE A 382 10.11 8.72 -29.89
C ILE A 382 10.14 9.14 -31.38
N PRO A 383 11.30 9.59 -31.88
CA PRO A 383 11.48 9.84 -33.31
C PRO A 383 11.68 8.51 -34.06
N VAL A 384 11.02 8.37 -35.20
CA VAL A 384 11.15 7.24 -36.12
C VAL A 384 11.48 7.83 -37.49
N VAL A 385 12.61 7.41 -38.04
CA VAL A 385 13.06 7.77 -39.38
C VAL A 385 13.01 6.51 -40.22
N ILE A 386 12.26 6.55 -41.31
CA ILE A 386 12.08 5.45 -42.26
C ILE A 386 12.81 5.84 -43.54
N GLU A 387 13.69 4.97 -44.03
CA GLU A 387 14.34 5.15 -45.32
C GLU A 387 13.38 4.72 -46.45
N ALA A 388 13.22 5.58 -47.46
CA ALA A 388 12.31 5.40 -48.59
C ALA A 388 12.83 4.44 -49.66
#